data_AF-A0A7V6Q3G1-F1
#
_entry.id   AF-A0A7V6Q3G1-F1
#
_cell.length_a   1.000
_cell.length_b   1.000
_cell.length_c   1.000
_cell.angle_alpha   90.00
_cell.angle_beta   90.00
_cell.angle_gamma   90.00
#
_symmetry.space_group_name_H-M   'P 1'
#
loop_
_entity.id
_entity.type
_entity.pdbx_description
1 polymer ?
#
loop_
_entity_poly.entity_id
_entity_poly.type
_entity_poly.pdbx_seq_one_letter_code
_entity_poly.pdbx_strand_id
1 'polypeptide(L)' 'MPNRAFDWLNQAIKDLKHAEESRCSGHHEWACFAAQQAGEKARRYRQGVPLSYSR' A
#
# COMPACT_ATOMS: atom_id res chain seq x y z
N MET A 1 -6.86 9.34 19.76
CA MET A 1 -7.30 8.62 18.54
C MET A 1 -6.08 7.96 17.94
N PRO A 2 -6.09 6.67 17.56
CA PRO A 2 -4.93 6.02 16.97
C PRO A 2 -4.56 6.72 15.66
N ASN A 3 -3.27 6.93 15.45
CA ASN A 3 -2.75 7.72 14.33
C ASN A 3 -2.84 6.89 13.04
N ARG A 4 -4.04 6.82 12.44
CA ARG A 4 -4.36 6.01 11.24
C ARG A 4 -3.48 6.31 10.04
N ALA A 5 -2.79 7.45 10.04
CA ALA A 5 -1.76 7.77 9.06
C ALA A 5 -0.67 6.68 9.04
N PHE A 6 -0.13 6.31 10.20
CA PHE A 6 0.91 5.28 10.29
C PHE A 6 0.41 3.89 9.90
N ASP A 7 -0.89 3.60 10.09
CA ASP A 7 -1.48 2.34 9.64
C ASP A 7 -1.42 2.21 8.12
N TRP A 8 -1.71 3.30 7.39
CA TRP A 8 -1.60 3.34 5.93
C TRP A 8 -0.16 3.17 5.45
N LEU A 9 0.81 3.79 6.14
CA LEU A 9 2.22 3.62 5.82
C LEU A 9 2.68 2.17 6.06
N ASN A 10 2.30 1.59 7.19
CA ASN A 10 2.63 0.18 7.52
C ASN A 10 2.01 -0.80 6.52
N GLN A 11 0.79 -0.54 6.04
CA GLN A 11 0.18 -1.34 4.99
C GLN A 11 0.88 -1.17 3.64
N ALA A 12 1.30 0.05 3.28
CA ALA A 12 2.05 0.30 2.05
C ALA A 12 3.39 -0.47 2.05
N ILE A 13 4.09 -0.50 3.18
CA ILE A 13 5.36 -1.24 3.33
C ILE A 13 5.13 -2.76 3.16
N LYS A 14 4.04 -3.30 3.72
CA LYS A 14 3.69 -4.72 3.56
C LYS A 14 3.37 -5.07 2.10
N ASP A 15 2.63 -4.21 1.41
CA ASP A 15 2.32 -4.41 -0.01
C ASP A 15 3.59 -4.37 -0.88
N LEU A 16 4.52 -3.46 -0.57
CA LEU A 16 5.80 -3.37 -1.27
C LEU A 16 6.62 -4.65 -1.08
N LYS A 17 6.70 -5.16 0.16
CA LYS A 17 7.37 -6.43 0.44
C LYS A 17 6.73 -7.59 -0.33
N HIS A 18 5.40 -7.62 -0.42
CA HIS A 18 4.70 -8.64 -1.20
C HIS A 18 4.96 -8.51 -2.71
N ALA A 19 5.14 -7.27 -3.21
CA ALA A 19 5.55 -7.03 -4.59
C ALA A 19 6.95 -7.57 -4.87
N GLU A 20 7.89 -7.38 -3.93
CA GLU A 20 9.24 -7.92 -4.02
C GLU A 20 9.26 -9.45 -3.99
N GLU A 21 8.52 -10.07 -3.08
CA GLU A 21 8.36 -11.52 -3.01
C GLU A 21 7.75 -12.08 -4.29
N SER A 22 6.66 -11.46 -4.79
CA SER A 22 6.00 -11.87 -6.04
C SER A 22 6.94 -11.74 -7.24
N ARG A 23 7.76 -10.69 -7.29
CA ARG A 23 8.78 -10.51 -8.32
C ARG A 23 9.83 -11.61 -8.26
N CYS A 24 10.30 -11.98 -7.07
CA CYS A 24 11.26 -13.06 -6.86
C CYS A 24 10.68 -14.44 -7.20
N SER A 25 9.37 -14.65 -7.00
CA SER A 25 8.67 -15.88 -7.38
C SER A 25 8.28 -15.97 -8.86
N GLY A 26 8.60 -14.95 -9.68
CA GLY A 26 8.28 -14.92 -11.10
C GLY A 26 6.83 -14.49 -11.44
N HIS A 27 6.04 -14.11 -10.45
CA HIS A 27 4.68 -13.59 -10.62
C HIS A 27 4.71 -12.08 -10.90
N HIS A 28 5.20 -11.69 -12.08
CA HIS A 28 5.41 -10.28 -12.44
C HIS A 28 4.12 -9.44 -12.46
N GLU A 29 2.99 -10.03 -12.86
CA GLU A 29 1.68 -9.40 -12.82
C GLU A 29 1.24 -9.04 -11.38
N TRP A 30 1.46 -9.96 -10.45
CA TRP A 30 1.17 -9.76 -9.03
C TRP A 30 2.14 -8.76 -8.39
N ALA A 31 3.40 -8.74 -8.83
CA ALA A 31 4.36 -7.73 -8.40
C ALA A 31 3.93 -6.32 -8.81
N CYS A 32 3.50 -6.12 -10.05
CA CYS A 32 2.99 -4.83 -10.53
C CYS A 32 1.73 -4.38 -9.78
N PHE A 33 0.79 -5.30 -9.56
CA PHE A 33 -0.44 -5.01 -8.81
C PHE A 33 -0.15 -4.61 -7.36
N ALA A 34 0.69 -5.37 -6.65
CA ALA A 34 1.07 -5.06 -5.27
C ALA A 34 1.87 -3.74 -5.17
N ALA A 35 2.72 -3.42 -6.15
CA ALA A 35 3.44 -2.16 -6.20
C ALA A 35 2.52 -0.94 -6.39
N GLN A 36 1.47 -1.05 -7.22
CA GLN A 36 0.45 0.00 -7.34
C GLN A 36 -0.26 0.23 -6.00
N GLN A 37 -0.71 -0.84 -5.35
CA GLN A 37 -1.42 -0.78 -4.07
C GLN A 37 -0.56 -0.13 -2.98
N ALA A 38 0.73 -0.46 -2.92
CA ALA A 38 1.68 0.19 -2.02
C ALA A 38 1.75 1.72 -2.25
N GLY A 39 1.81 2.14 -3.52
CA GLY A 39 1.81 3.55 -3.91
C GLY A 39 0.53 4.29 -3.49
N GLU A 40 -0.63 3.68 -3.68
CA GLU A 40 -1.92 4.28 -3.27
C GLU A 40 -2.01 4.46 -1.76
N LYS A 41 -1.60 3.46 -0.98
CA LYS A 41 -1.62 3.53 0.48
C LYS A 41 -0.61 4.53 1.03
N ALA A 42 0.58 4.62 0.43
CA ALA A 42 1.57 5.65 0.76
C ALA A 42 1.04 7.07 0.46
N ARG A 43 0.31 7.24 -0.65
CA ARG A 43 -0.36 8.51 -0.98
C ARG A 43 -1.43 8.87 0.05
N ARG A 44 -2.21 7.90 0.53
CA ARG A 44 -3.22 8.10 1.58
C ARG A 44 -2.59 8.52 2.91
N TYR A 45 -1.45 7.91 3.29
CA TYR A 45 -0.65 8.36 4.44
C TYR A 45 -0.28 9.84 4.32
N ARG A 46 0.30 10.24 3.18
CA ARG A 46 0.78 11.61 2.95
C ARG A 46 -0.35 12.65 2.91
N GLN A 47 -1.55 12.26 2.49
CA GLN A 47 -2.69 13.18 2.38
C GLN A 47 -3.57 13.27 3.64
N GLY A 48 -3.33 12.45 4.67
CA GLY A 48 -4.09 12.53 5.93
C GLY A 48 -5.60 12.34 5.77
N VAL A 49 -6.05 11.69 4.69
CA VAL A 49 -7.46 11.70 4.25
C VAL A 49 -8.33 10.90 5.25
N PRO A 50 -9.38 11.52 5.83
CA PRO A 50 -10.37 10.79 6.61
C PRO A 50 -11.22 9.90 5.70
N LEU A 51 -11.66 8.76 6.23
CA LEU A 51 -12.30 7.61 5.55
C LEU A 51 -13.64 7.87 4.82
N SER A 52 -14.02 9.11 4.55
CA SER A 52 -15.33 9.46 3.95
C SER A 52 -15.35 9.52 2.43
N TYR A 53 -14.23 9.26 1.73
CA TYR A 53 -14.19 9.26 0.26
C TYR A 53 -13.99 7.86 -0.33
N SER A 54 -15.00 7.02 -0.14
CA SER A 54 -15.36 5.92 -1.05
C SER A 54 -16.87 5.74 -0.91
N ARG A 55 -17.62 6.53 -1.69
CA ARG A 55 -18.87 6.06 -2.29
C ARG A 55 -18.51 5.52 -3.67
#